data_AF-A0A527ZEE2-F1
#
_entry.id   AF-A0A527ZEE2-F1
#
_cell.length_a   1.000
_cell.length_b   1.000
_cell.length_c   1.000
_cell.angle_alpha   90.00
_cell.angle_beta   90.00
_cell.angle_gamma   90.00
#
_symmetry.space_group_name_H-M   'P 1'
#
loop_
_entity.id
_entity.type
_entity.pdbx_description
1 polymer ?
#
loop_
_entity_poly.entity_id
_entity_poly.type
_entity_poly.pdbx_seq_one_letter_code
_entity_poly.pdbx_strand_id
1 'polypeptide(L)'
;NCINLRLPPSGAIYAWEFNKDAREFSVRVDGQLTLNNIAPALDAALDGIGLAYAPKDLVQPYLKSGQLQGVLADWCPAFQGYHLYYPSRRNPSPAFFVFVEAFRYRSK
;
A
#
# COMPACT_ATOMS: atom_id res chain seq x y z
N ASN A 1 11.30 14.46 -7.96
CA ASN A 1 10.98 13.42 -8.95
C ASN A 1 10.14 12.36 -8.25
N CYS A 2 8.95 12.03 -8.76
CA CYS A 2 8.07 11.02 -8.17
C CYS A 2 8.03 9.77 -9.06
N ILE A 3 7.82 8.60 -8.45
CA ILE A 3 7.70 7.34 -9.15
C ILE A 3 6.21 7.00 -9.25
N ASN A 4 5.72 6.90 -10.48
CA ASN A 4 4.33 6.61 -10.77
C ASN A 4 4.07 5.09 -10.76
N LEU A 5 2.93 4.70 -10.19
CA LEU A 5 2.45 3.32 -10.21
C LEU A 5 1.23 3.21 -11.13
N ARG A 6 1.34 2.39 -12.17
CA ARG A 6 0.26 2.03 -13.09
C ARG A 6 -0.45 0.79 -12.57
N LEU A 7 -1.75 0.90 -12.29
CA LEU A 7 -2.55 -0.18 -11.72
C LEU A 7 -3.08 -1.13 -12.80
N PRO A 8 -2.65 -2.41 -12.82
CA PRO A 8 -3.27 -3.43 -13.65
C PRO A 8 -4.61 -3.86 -13.04
N PRO A 9 -5.62 -4.25 -13.84
CA PRO A 9 -5.65 -4.21 -15.31
C PRO A 9 -6.09 -2.85 -15.88
N SER A 10 -6.54 -1.91 -15.04
CA SER A 10 -7.15 -0.64 -15.47
C SER A 10 -6.23 0.25 -16.32
N GLY A 11 -4.91 0.15 -16.14
CA GLY A 11 -3.93 1.02 -16.77
C GLY A 11 -3.89 2.43 -16.17
N ALA A 12 -4.72 2.75 -15.18
CA ALA A 12 -4.74 4.03 -14.50
C ALA A 12 -3.44 4.26 -13.70
N ILE A 13 -2.98 5.50 -13.65
CA ILE A 13 -1.89 5.90 -12.75
C ILE A 13 -2.51 6.16 -11.38
N TYR A 14 -2.00 5.49 -10.36
CA TYR A 14 -2.46 5.61 -8.99
C TYR A 14 -2.22 7.04 -8.49
N ALA A 15 -3.29 7.69 -8.08
CA ALA A 15 -3.22 8.96 -7.38
C ALA A 15 -2.84 8.68 -5.93
N TRP A 16 -1.80 9.34 -5.43
CA TRP A 16 -1.35 9.18 -4.06
C TRP A 16 -2.41 9.73 -3.11
N GLU A 17 -2.89 8.89 -2.20
CA GLU A 17 -3.94 9.23 -1.25
C GLU A 17 -3.31 9.81 0.01
N PHE A 18 -3.85 10.93 0.48
CA PHE A 18 -3.40 11.59 1.68
C PHE A 18 -4.60 11.90 2.56
N ASN A 19 -4.43 11.65 3.84
CA ASN A 19 -5.46 11.93 4.82
C ASN A 19 -4.85 12.43 6.13
N LYS A 20 -5.41 13.51 6.65
CA LYS A 20 -5.09 14.06 7.98
C LYS A 20 -6.34 14.66 8.58
N ASP A 21 -6.75 14.16 9.74
CA ASP A 21 -7.97 14.54 10.44
C ASP A 21 -9.22 14.42 9.54
N ALA A 22 -9.87 15.54 9.21
CA ALA A 22 -11.04 15.60 8.34
C ALA A 22 -10.69 15.95 6.88
N ARG A 23 -9.40 15.98 6.52
CA ARG A 23 -8.93 16.33 5.17
C ARG A 23 -8.43 15.09 4.46
N GLU A 24 -9.12 14.71 3.40
CA GLU A 24 -8.74 13.62 2.51
C GLU A 24 -8.65 14.16 1.09
N PHE A 25 -7.56 13.84 0.39
CA PHE A 25 -7.37 14.21 -1.01
C PHE A 25 -6.41 13.24 -1.70
N SER A 26 -6.47 13.21 -3.02
CA SER A 26 -5.56 12.42 -3.83
C SER A 26 -4.78 13.32 -4.79
N VAL A 27 -3.49 13.02 -4.98
CA VAL A 27 -2.60 13.79 -5.85
C VAL A 27 -2.13 12.88 -6.98
N ARG A 28 -2.37 13.31 -8.23
CA ARG A 28 -1.64 12.76 -9.38
C ARG A 28 -0.30 13.45 -9.45
N VAL A 29 0.77 12.67 -9.32
CA VAL A 29 2.13 13.19 -9.32
C VAL A 29 2.74 13.08 -10.72
N ASP A 30 3.50 14.11 -11.08
CA ASP A 30 4.33 14.07 -12.29
C ASP A 30 5.69 13.42 -11.97
N GLY A 31 6.15 12.56 -12.87
CA GLY A 31 7.31 11.72 -12.64
C GLY A 31 7.82 11.09 -13.93
N GLN A 32 9.14 10.99 -14.06
CA GLN A 32 9.78 10.44 -15.27
C GLN A 32 9.70 8.91 -15.35
N LEU A 33 9.45 8.24 -14.22
CA LEU A 33 9.38 6.79 -14.12
C LEU A 33 7.96 6.34 -13.80
N THR A 34 7.41 5.45 -14.62
CA THR A 34 6.14 4.78 -14.38
C THR A 34 6.34 3.28 -14.41
N LEU A 35 5.98 2.59 -13.32
CA LEU A 35 6.09 1.15 -13.17
C LEU A 35 4.72 0.55 -12.89
N ASN A 36 4.55 -0.75 -13.09
CA ASN A 36 3.27 -1.45 -12.91
C ASN A 36 3.26 -2.38 -11.68
N ASN A 37 4.30 -2.32 -10.86
CA ASN A 37 4.44 -3.10 -9.64
C ASN A 37 5.19 -2.25 -8.60
N ILE A 38 4.83 -2.44 -7.34
CA ILE A 38 5.40 -1.71 -6.21
C ILE A 38 6.84 -2.12 -5.88
N ALA A 39 7.20 -3.39 -6.07
CA ALA A 39 8.56 -3.88 -5.80
C ALA A 39 9.63 -3.10 -6.59
N PRO A 40 9.58 -3.02 -7.95
CA PRO A 40 10.55 -2.23 -8.70
C PRO A 40 10.43 -0.72 -8.44
N ALA A 41 9.26 -0.22 -8.02
CA ALA A 41 9.11 1.18 -7.63
C ALA A 41 9.86 1.49 -6.32
N LEU A 42 9.90 0.52 -5.40
CA LEU A 42 10.67 0.61 -4.17
C LEU A 42 12.17 0.50 -4.45
N ASP A 43 12.60 -0.41 -5.33
CA ASP A 43 14.00 -0.52 -5.75
C ASP A 43 14.50 0.80 -6.36
N ALA A 44 13.69 1.42 -7.25
CA ALA A 44 14.02 2.72 -7.81
C ALA A 44 14.11 3.84 -6.75
N ALA A 45 13.29 3.79 -5.69
CA ALA A 45 13.41 4.73 -4.58
C ALA A 45 14.70 4.50 -3.76
N LEU A 46 15.09 3.25 -3.54
CA LEU A 46 16.34 2.88 -2.88
C LEU A 46 17.57 3.31 -3.68
N ASP A 47 17.47 3.27 -5.01
CA ASP A 47 18.50 3.76 -5.94
C ASP A 47 18.51 5.30 -6.08
N GLY A 48 17.64 6.01 -5.35
CA GLY A 48 17.60 7.48 -5.33
C GLY A 48 16.93 8.13 -6.53
N ILE A 49 16.17 7.37 -7.34
CA ILE A 49 15.52 7.89 -8.56
C ILE A 49 14.36 8.85 -8.24
N GLY A 50 13.71 8.68 -7.08
CA GLY A 50 12.65 9.58 -6.65
C GLY A 50 11.85 9.09 -5.43
N LEU A 51 10.72 9.76 -5.19
CA LEU A 51 9.78 9.41 -4.12
C LEU A 51 8.82 8.31 -4.60
N ALA A 52 8.64 7.26 -3.80
CA ALA A 52 7.65 6.22 -4.02
C ALA A 52 6.56 6.28 -2.94
N TYR A 53 5.33 5.94 -3.33
CA TYR A 53 4.21 5.75 -2.42
C TYR A 53 3.97 4.25 -2.22
N ALA A 54 4.14 3.77 -0.99
CA ALA A 54 4.11 2.34 -0.69
C ALA A 54 3.55 2.02 0.70
N PRO A 55 2.93 0.83 0.89
CA PRO A 55 2.51 0.35 2.20
C PRO A 55 3.67 0.32 3.19
N LYS A 56 3.39 0.75 4.42
CA LYS A 56 4.37 0.86 5.51
C LYS A 56 5.13 -0.44 5.75
N ASP A 57 4.46 -1.58 5.66
CA ASP A 57 5.05 -2.90 5.92
C ASP A 57 6.16 -3.26 4.93
N LEU A 58 6.03 -2.83 3.67
CA LEU A 58 7.06 -3.06 2.65
C LEU A 58 8.29 -2.18 2.84
N VAL A 59 8.10 -0.94 3.33
CA VAL A 59 9.19 0.03 3.51
C VAL A 59 9.85 -0.06 4.89
N GLN A 60 9.20 -0.71 5.87
CA GLN A 60 9.64 -0.73 7.27
C GLN A 60 11.09 -1.20 7.46
N PRO A 61 11.59 -2.26 6.77
CA PRO A 61 12.99 -2.66 6.90
C PRO A 61 13.97 -1.56 6.49
N TYR A 62 13.67 -0.85 5.41
CA TYR A 62 14.51 0.20 4.83
C TYR A 62 14.46 1.52 5.60
N LEU A 63 13.32 1.81 6.24
CA LEU A 63 13.20 2.92 7.18
C LEU A 63 14.04 2.66 8.45
N LYS A 64 14.04 1.41 8.94
CA LYS A 64 14.84 1.03 10.12
C LYS A 64 16.34 1.04 9.83
N SER A 65 16.75 0.64 8.63
CA SER A 65 18.16 0.67 8.22
C SER A 65 18.65 2.07 7.83
N GLY A 66 17.74 3.04 7.66
CA GLY A 66 18.06 4.41 7.21
C GLY A 66 18.31 4.52 5.70
N GLN A 67 18.09 3.46 4.93
CA GLN A 67 18.18 3.49 3.46
C GLN A 67 17.05 4.31 2.82
N LEU A 68 15.90 4.36 3.48
CA LEU A 68 14.80 5.24 3.10
C LEU A 68 14.43 6.18 4.26
N GLN A 69 13.92 7.34 3.89
CA GLN A 69 13.34 8.29 4.83
C GLN A 69 11.85 8.49 4.50
N GLY A 70 11.01 8.28 5.50
CA GLY A 70 9.58 8.60 5.39
C GLY A 70 9.38 10.11 5.34
N VAL A 71 8.60 10.58 4.39
CA VAL A 71 8.17 11.98 4.26
C VAL A 71 6.65 12.06 4.35
N LEU A 72 6.13 13.20 4.78
CA LEU A 72 4.69 13.43 4.93
C LEU A 72 3.97 12.38 5.80
N ALA A 73 4.65 11.80 6.79
CA ALA A 73 4.10 10.74 7.63
C ALA A 73 2.78 11.13 8.32
N ASP A 74 2.62 12.41 8.67
CA ASP A 74 1.39 12.98 9.23
C ASP A 74 0.16 12.90 8.33
N TRP A 75 0.36 12.71 7.03
CA TRP A 75 -0.69 12.63 6.01
C TRP A 75 -1.02 11.19 5.60
N CYS A 76 -0.44 10.22 6.30
CA CYS A 76 -0.61 8.79 6.05
C CYS A 76 -1.25 8.15 7.29
N PRO A 77 -2.59 8.15 7.42
CA PRO A 77 -3.25 7.60 8.59
C PRO A 77 -3.10 6.07 8.63
N ALA A 78 -3.47 5.47 9.76
CA ALA A 78 -3.38 4.04 9.94
C ALA A 78 -4.23 3.29 8.90
N PHE A 79 -3.57 2.38 8.17
CA PHE A 79 -4.23 1.44 7.28
C PHE A 79 -5.20 0.58 8.10
N GLN A 80 -6.48 0.48 7.68
CA GLN A 80 -7.51 -0.28 8.39
C GLN A 80 -7.24 -1.80 8.43
N GLY A 81 -6.21 -2.25 7.72
CA GLY A 81 -5.80 -3.64 7.65
C GLY A 81 -6.45 -4.37 6.49
N TYR A 82 -6.02 -5.61 6.30
CA TYR A 82 -6.57 -6.49 5.28
C TYR A 82 -7.92 -7.06 5.71
N HIS A 83 -8.81 -7.26 4.74
CA HIS A 83 -10.12 -7.87 4.96
C HIS A 83 -10.28 -9.10 4.06
N LEU A 84 -10.85 -10.16 4.62
CA LEU A 84 -11.23 -11.35 3.87
C LEU A 84 -12.60 -11.11 3.22
N TYR A 85 -12.66 -11.17 1.89
CA TYR A 85 -13.91 -11.06 1.14
C TYR A 85 -14.31 -12.42 0.57
N TYR A 86 -15.52 -12.87 0.89
CA TYR A 86 -16.12 -14.10 0.35
C TYR A 86 -17.55 -13.80 -0.14
N PRO A 87 -17.78 -13.73 -1.47
CA PRO A 87 -19.03 -13.21 -2.04
C PRO A 87 -20.24 -14.12 -1.82
N SER A 88 -20.04 -15.44 -1.71
CA SER A 88 -21.13 -16.39 -1.46
C SER A 88 -21.26 -16.68 0.03
N ARG A 89 -22.42 -16.44 0.63
CA ARG A 89 -22.66 -16.81 2.04
C ARG A 89 -23.32 -18.17 2.21
N ARG A 90 -23.59 -18.89 1.11
CA ARG A 90 -24.39 -20.12 1.12
C ARG A 90 -23.49 -21.33 1.33
N ASN A 91 -23.71 -22.05 2.43
CA ASN A 91 -23.02 -23.29 2.82
C ASN A 91 -21.47 -23.20 2.83
N PRO A 92 -20.86 -22.27 3.58
CA PRO A 92 -19.42 -22.32 3.83
C PRO A 92 -19.01 -23.67 4.43
N SER A 93 -17.94 -24.26 3.89
CA SER A 93 -17.45 -25.55 4.38
C SER A 93 -16.86 -25.40 5.79
N PRO A 94 -16.81 -26.48 6.60
CA PRO A 94 -16.10 -26.47 7.87
C PRO A 94 -14.63 -26.01 7.74
N ALA A 95 -13.96 -26.40 6.65
CA ALA A 95 -12.59 -25.97 6.35
C ALA A 95 -12.49 -24.44 6.14
N PHE A 96 -13.49 -23.81 5.52
CA PHE A 96 -13.53 -22.35 5.37
C PHE A 96 -13.62 -21.64 6.73
N PHE A 97 -14.43 -22.15 7.66
CA PHE A 97 -14.51 -21.57 9.00
C PHE A 97 -13.18 -21.68 9.77
N VAL A 98 -12.52 -22.84 9.69
CA VAL A 98 -11.18 -23.01 10.29
C VAL A 98 -10.18 -22.03 9.68
N PHE A 99 -10.22 -21.83 8.37
CA PHE A 99 -9.37 -20.84 7.69
C PHE A 99 -9.66 -19.41 8.17
N VAL A 100 -10.94 -19.00 8.20
CA VAL A 100 -11.33 -17.67 8.69
C VAL A 100 -10.86 -17.46 10.12
N GLU A 101 -11.03 -18.45 11.00
CA GLU A 101 -10.57 -18.33 12.39
C GLU A 101 -9.04 -18.30 12.52
N ALA A 102 -8.31 -19.00 11.65
CA ALA A 102 -6.85 -18.97 11.63
C ALA A 102 -6.30 -17.62 11.16
N PHE A 103 -6.97 -16.97 10.20
CA PHE A 103 -6.55 -15.69 9.63
C PHE A 103 -7.20 -14.47 10.29
N ARG A 104 -8.15 -14.67 11.21
CA ARG A 104 -8.80 -13.57 11.93
C ARG A 104 -7.76 -12.82 12.75
N TYR A 105 -7.57 -11.54 12.43
CA TYR A 105 -6.75 -10.65 13.24
C TYR A 105 -7.36 -10.53 14.64
N ARG A 106 -6.53 -10.75 15.67
CA ARG A 106 -6.89 -10.57 17.08
C ARG A 106 -5.93 -9.52 17.64
N SER A 107 -6.47 -8.39 18.11
CA SER A 107 -5.67 -7.48 18.93
C SER A 107 -5.18 -8.26 20.14
N LYS A 108 -3.87 -8.27 20.37
CA LYS A 108 -3.36 -8.57 21.70
C LYS A 108 -3.73 -7.44 22.65
#